data_AF-A0A1Q9XIJ3-F1
#
_entry.id   AF-A0A1Q9XIJ3-F1
#
_cell.length_a   1.000
_cell.length_b   1.000
_cell.length_c   1.000
_cell.angle_alpha   90.00
_cell.angle_beta   90.00
_cell.angle_gamma   90.00
#
_symmetry.space_group_name_H-M   'P 1'
#
loop_
_entity.id
_entity.type
_entity.pdbx_description
1 polymer ?
#
loop_
_entity_poly.entity_id
_entity_poly.type
_entity_poly.pdbx_seq_one_letter_code
_entity_poly.pdbx_strand_id
1 'polypeptide(L)'
;MEVKHQWFEELPEQCPPSGAFDPDQFVCYRLCESSAPSDGDFYSHRKLFPSKRYPVSECQARSVSVFKDSADLEPVLKIPAQRHKAVVELTLNKEDGVMMKTGNKSHYSWWRSCGFKLPSAAEESA
;
A
#
# COMPACT_ATOMS: atom_id res chain seq x y z
N MET A 1 16.56 -10.08 -13.85
CA MET A 1 15.47 -11.00 -14.20
C MET A 1 14.18 -10.22 -13.99
N GLU A 2 13.33 -10.14 -14.99
CA GLU A 2 12.02 -9.49 -14.86
C GLU A 2 11.12 -10.38 -14.00
N VAL A 3 10.57 -9.84 -12.91
CA VAL A 3 9.61 -10.57 -12.07
C VAL A 3 8.24 -10.46 -12.71
N LYS A 4 7.67 -11.59 -13.11
CA LYS A 4 6.31 -11.61 -13.65
C LYS A 4 5.31 -11.64 -12.48
N HIS A 5 4.61 -10.54 -12.29
CA HIS A 5 3.60 -10.40 -11.25
C HIS A 5 2.24 -10.94 -11.68
N GLN A 6 1.60 -11.70 -10.79
CA GLN A 6 0.14 -11.86 -10.81
C GLN A 6 -0.44 -10.80 -9.87
N TRP A 7 -1.23 -9.88 -10.39
CA TRP A 7 -1.81 -8.79 -9.59
C TRP A 7 -2.94 -9.29 -8.69
N PHE A 8 -2.99 -8.76 -7.47
CA PHE A 8 -4.02 -9.13 -6.49
C PHE A 8 -5.42 -8.59 -6.86
N GLU A 9 -5.46 -7.48 -7.58
CA GLU A 9 -6.66 -6.90 -8.15
C GLU A 9 -6.50 -6.75 -9.67
N GLU A 10 -7.60 -6.72 -10.41
CA GLU A 10 -7.58 -6.38 -11.83
C GLU A 10 -6.99 -4.97 -12.00
N LEU A 11 -6.04 -4.81 -12.93
CA LEU A 11 -5.46 -3.52 -13.26
C LEU A 11 -5.82 -3.15 -14.71
N PRO A 12 -6.08 -1.87 -15.01
CA PRO A 12 -6.34 -1.42 -16.38
C PRO A 12 -5.08 -1.55 -17.24
N GLU A 13 -5.24 -1.41 -18.55
CA GLU A 13 -4.10 -1.34 -19.47
C GLU A 13 -3.10 -0.24 -19.03
N GLN A 14 -1.80 -0.52 -19.20
CA GLN A 14 -0.71 0.38 -18.81
C GLN A 14 -0.63 0.64 -17.29
N CYS A 15 -1.21 -0.25 -16.48
CA CYS A 15 -1.08 -0.27 -15.04
C CYS A 15 -0.44 -1.58 -14.57
N PRO A 16 0.60 -1.53 -13.73
CA PRO A 16 1.23 -0.35 -13.12
C PRO A 16 1.95 0.55 -14.15
N PRO A 17 2.21 1.83 -13.84
CA PRO A 17 2.90 2.75 -14.75
C PRO A 17 4.33 2.28 -15.02
N SER A 18 4.86 2.56 -16.21
CA SER A 18 6.23 2.15 -16.61
C SER A 18 7.35 2.72 -15.72
N GLY A 19 7.07 3.79 -14.97
CA GLY A 19 7.99 4.35 -13.98
C GLY A 19 7.93 3.70 -12.59
N ALA A 20 7.13 2.64 -12.42
CA ALA A 20 7.13 1.84 -11.21
C ALA A 20 8.40 0.98 -11.13
N PHE A 21 8.84 0.68 -9.91
CA PHE A 21 10.03 -0.14 -9.64
C PHE A 21 9.69 -1.32 -8.74
N ASP A 22 10.42 -2.41 -8.89
CA ASP A 22 10.37 -3.54 -7.96
C ASP A 22 11.10 -3.15 -6.65
N PRO A 23 10.42 -3.17 -5.50
CA PRO A 23 11.08 -2.89 -4.22
C PRO A 23 12.05 -4.02 -3.85
N ASP A 24 13.10 -3.69 -3.10
CA ASP A 24 14.08 -4.65 -2.61
C ASP A 24 14.38 -4.31 -1.15
N GLN A 25 13.88 -5.12 -0.22
CA GLN A 25 13.90 -4.84 1.23
C GLN A 25 13.43 -3.40 1.55
N PHE A 26 12.40 -2.92 0.84
CA PHE A 26 11.91 -1.57 0.97
C PHE A 26 11.00 -1.44 2.20
N VAL A 27 11.53 -0.86 3.26
CA VAL A 27 10.75 -0.56 4.47
C VAL A 27 9.80 0.61 4.22
N CYS A 28 8.51 0.44 4.49
CA CYS A 28 7.48 1.48 4.42
C CYS A 28 6.39 1.25 5.47
N TYR A 29 5.45 2.17 5.58
CA TYR A 29 4.44 2.23 6.62
C TYR A 29 3.05 2.43 6.04
N ARG A 30 2.04 1.85 6.68
CA ARG A 30 0.63 2.01 6.30
C ARG A 30 -0.26 2.08 7.54
N LEU A 31 -1.35 2.85 7.44
CA LEU A 31 -2.42 2.81 8.42
C LEU A 31 -3.33 1.61 8.19
N CYS A 32 -3.46 0.76 9.20
CA CYS A 32 -4.32 -0.42 9.21
C CYS A 32 -5.36 -0.32 10.34
N GLU A 33 -6.46 -1.07 10.24
CA GLU A 33 -7.51 -1.11 11.26
C GLU A 33 -7.00 -1.62 12.62
N SER A 34 -5.93 -2.42 12.64
CA SER A 34 -5.25 -2.86 13.87
C SER A 34 -3.76 -3.15 13.63
N SER A 35 -3.01 -3.46 14.69
CA SER A 35 -1.61 -3.90 14.62
C SER A 35 -1.43 -5.30 14.01
N ALA A 36 -2.51 -6.07 13.91
CA ALA A 36 -2.58 -7.33 13.16
C ALA A 36 -3.39 -7.08 11.87
N PRO A 37 -2.75 -6.64 10.78
CA PRO A 37 -3.47 -6.24 9.58
C PRO A 37 -4.07 -7.44 8.86
N SER A 38 -5.19 -7.19 8.18
CA SER A 38 -5.92 -8.15 7.36
C SER A 38 -5.77 -7.80 5.88
N ASP A 39 -6.19 -8.69 4.97
CA ASP A 39 -6.19 -8.37 3.53
C ASP A 39 -7.01 -7.12 3.19
N GLY A 40 -8.07 -6.83 3.96
CA GLY A 40 -8.90 -5.65 3.78
C GLY A 40 -8.14 -4.34 3.94
N ASP A 41 -7.09 -4.33 4.78
CA ASP A 41 -6.20 -3.18 4.96
C ASP A 41 -5.41 -2.88 3.69
N PHE A 42 -5.26 -3.84 2.78
CA PHE A 42 -4.47 -3.70 1.56
C PHE A 42 -5.33 -3.71 0.29
N TYR A 43 -6.64 -3.52 0.41
CA TYR A 43 -7.50 -3.28 -0.75
C TYR A 43 -7.31 -1.87 -1.28
N SER A 44 -7.34 -1.75 -2.60
CA SER A 44 -7.32 -0.45 -3.25
C SER A 44 -8.58 0.35 -2.94
N HIS A 45 -8.47 1.67 -3.06
CA HIS A 45 -9.65 2.53 -2.91
C HIS A 45 -10.73 2.16 -3.93
N ARG A 46 -10.34 1.82 -5.18
CA ARG A 46 -11.26 1.37 -6.22
C ARG A 46 -12.01 0.10 -5.81
N LYS A 47 -11.36 -0.88 -5.18
CA LYS A 47 -12.04 -2.10 -4.69
C LYS A 47 -12.99 -1.81 -3.53
N LEU A 48 -12.58 -0.96 -2.59
CA LEU A 48 -13.42 -0.59 -1.43
C LEU A 48 -14.63 0.25 -1.83
N PHE A 49 -14.50 1.12 -2.84
CA PHE A 49 -15.57 2.02 -3.29
C PHE A 49 -15.69 2.03 -4.83
N PRO A 50 -16.24 0.96 -5.43
CA PRO A 50 -16.22 0.75 -6.89
C PRO A 50 -16.90 1.86 -7.68
N SER A 51 -17.94 2.49 -7.13
CA SER A 51 -18.68 3.56 -7.80
C SER A 51 -18.16 4.97 -7.50
N LYS A 52 -17.17 5.12 -6.61
CA LYS A 52 -16.65 6.44 -6.23
C LYS A 52 -15.82 7.04 -7.38
N ARG A 53 -16.01 8.33 -7.65
CA ARG A 53 -15.14 9.07 -8.58
C ARG A 53 -13.93 9.59 -7.82
N TYR A 54 -12.74 9.38 -8.37
CA TYR A 54 -11.48 9.85 -7.80
C TYR A 54 -10.88 10.93 -8.71
N PRO A 55 -10.25 11.97 -8.16
CA PRO A 55 -9.53 12.98 -8.94
C PRO A 55 -8.11 12.51 -9.33
N VAL A 56 -7.94 11.22 -9.61
CA VAL A 56 -6.67 10.59 -10.02
C VAL A 56 -6.97 9.54 -11.10
N SER A 57 -5.93 9.01 -11.76
CA SER A 57 -6.13 7.94 -12.75
C SER A 57 -6.69 6.66 -12.12
N GLU A 58 -7.38 5.83 -12.91
CA GLU A 58 -7.85 4.52 -12.46
C GLU A 58 -6.71 3.63 -11.94
N CYS A 59 -5.52 3.73 -12.55
CA CYS A 59 -4.36 2.99 -12.09
C CYS A 59 -3.94 3.39 -10.67
N GLN A 60 -3.91 4.71 -10.38
CA GLN A 60 -3.62 5.19 -9.02
C GLN A 60 -4.73 4.85 -8.03
N ALA A 61 -6.00 4.90 -8.44
CA ALA A 61 -7.13 4.50 -7.60
C ALA A 61 -7.09 3.00 -7.22
N ARG A 62 -6.44 2.17 -8.05
CA ARG A 62 -6.16 0.74 -7.82
C ARG A 62 -4.87 0.45 -7.06
N SER A 63 -4.12 1.48 -6.69
CA SER A 63 -2.94 1.33 -5.84
C SER A 63 -3.29 1.34 -4.35
N VAL A 64 -2.39 0.80 -3.55
CA VAL A 64 -2.37 0.86 -2.08
C VAL A 64 -1.40 1.96 -1.67
N SER A 65 -1.88 2.91 -0.86
CA SER A 65 -1.03 4.00 -0.34
C SER A 65 -0.12 3.52 0.78
N VAL A 66 1.18 3.72 0.63
CA VAL A 66 2.18 3.47 1.68
C VAL A 66 3.12 4.67 1.82
N PHE A 67 3.78 4.78 2.97
CA PHE A 67 4.62 5.93 3.31
C PHE A 67 6.03 5.46 3.64
N LYS A 68 7.05 6.14 3.13
CA LYS A 68 8.45 5.81 3.44
C LYS A 68 8.86 6.28 4.85
N ASP A 69 8.15 7.26 5.41
CA ASP A 69 8.41 7.82 6.74
C ASP A 69 7.12 7.74 7.57
N SER A 70 7.19 7.09 8.73
CA SER A 70 6.05 6.97 9.65
C SER A 70 5.64 8.33 10.24
N ALA A 71 6.55 9.31 10.32
CA ALA A 71 6.24 10.65 10.83
C ALA A 71 5.18 11.36 9.95
N ASP A 72 5.11 11.03 8.67
CA ASP A 72 4.08 11.57 7.77
C ASP A 72 2.67 11.03 8.06
N LEU A 73 2.55 9.97 8.85
CA LEU A 73 1.26 9.42 9.31
C LEU A 73 0.77 10.07 10.61
N GLU A 74 1.63 10.70 11.41
CA GLU A 74 1.25 11.40 12.64
C GLU A 74 0.13 12.44 12.44
N PRO A 75 0.18 13.36 11.44
CA PRO A 75 -0.92 14.28 11.20
C PRO A 75 -2.20 13.57 10.72
N VAL A 76 -2.08 12.43 10.04
CA VAL A 76 -3.23 11.64 9.56
C VAL A 76 -3.95 10.99 10.74
N LEU A 77 -3.22 10.48 11.73
CA LEU A 77 -3.77 9.92 12.97
C LEU A 77 -4.53 10.94 13.82
N LYS A 78 -4.28 12.25 13.65
CA LYS A 78 -5.05 13.30 14.33
C LYS A 78 -6.48 13.47 13.77
N ILE A 79 -6.76 12.90 12.59
CA ILE A 79 -8.10 12.94 12.00
C ILE A 79 -9.01 11.99 12.80
N PRO A 80 -10.19 12.43 13.29
CA PRO A 80 -11.06 11.61 14.14
C PRO A 80 -11.42 10.23 13.56
N ALA A 81 -11.57 10.14 12.24
CA ALA A 81 -11.87 8.90 11.53
C ALA A 81 -10.67 7.95 11.37
N GLN A 82 -9.45 8.39 11.69
CA GLN A 82 -8.21 7.62 11.51
C GLN A 82 -7.49 7.36 12.84
N ARG A 83 -7.83 8.08 13.92
CA ARG A 83 -7.13 8.01 15.22
C ARG A 83 -7.09 6.64 15.90
N HIS A 84 -7.97 5.71 15.50
CA HIS A 84 -8.06 4.36 16.05
C HIS A 84 -7.20 3.35 15.26
N LYS A 85 -6.64 3.75 14.12
CA LYS A 85 -5.82 2.90 13.27
C LYS A 85 -4.42 2.75 13.84
N ALA A 86 -3.78 1.63 13.51
CA ALA A 86 -2.38 1.36 13.83
C ALA A 86 -1.49 1.72 12.65
N VAL A 87 -0.27 2.20 12.94
CA VAL A 87 0.81 2.31 11.95
C VAL A 87 1.50 0.95 11.90
N VAL A 88 1.48 0.32 10.72
CA VAL A 88 2.13 -0.97 10.47
C VAL A 88 3.32 -0.75 9.57
N GLU A 89 4.47 -1.25 9.99
CA GLU A 89 5.69 -1.33 9.17
C GLU A 89 5.61 -2.55 8.24
N LEU A 90 6.03 -2.36 7.00
CA LEU A 90 6.07 -3.36 5.94
C LEU A 90 7.48 -3.36 5.35
N THR A 91 8.04 -4.54 5.14
CA THR A 91 9.24 -4.72 4.31
C THR A 91 8.81 -5.36 3.00
N LEU A 92 8.84 -4.58 1.92
CA LEU A 92 8.40 -5.03 0.59
C LEU A 92 9.58 -5.48 -0.27
N ASN A 93 9.42 -6.61 -0.94
CA ASN A 93 10.37 -7.22 -1.86
C ASN A 93 9.79 -7.33 -3.28
N LYS A 94 10.63 -7.78 -4.20
CA LYS A 94 10.33 -7.80 -5.64
C LYS A 94 9.15 -8.69 -5.97
N GLU A 95 8.81 -9.66 -5.13
CA GLU A 95 7.65 -10.53 -5.27
C GLU A 95 6.35 -9.90 -4.79
N ASP A 96 6.38 -8.86 -3.95
CA ASP A 96 5.21 -8.27 -3.29
C ASP A 96 4.44 -7.29 -4.19
N GLY A 97 5.01 -6.95 -5.34
CA GLY A 97 4.44 -6.03 -6.32
C GLY A 97 5.42 -4.95 -6.71
N VAL A 98 4.91 -3.84 -7.24
CA VAL A 98 5.72 -2.71 -7.69
C VAL A 98 5.26 -1.40 -7.07
N MET A 99 6.17 -0.45 -6.96
CA MET A 99 5.93 0.82 -6.28
C MET A 99 6.27 2.00 -7.18
N MET A 100 5.60 3.13 -6.98
CA MET A 100 5.95 4.39 -7.63
C MET A 100 5.72 5.53 -6.65
N LYS A 101 6.65 6.51 -6.64
CA LYS A 101 6.46 7.75 -5.89
C LYS A 101 5.42 8.62 -6.62
N THR A 102 4.24 8.78 -6.03
CA THR A 102 3.11 9.47 -6.68
C THR A 102 2.55 10.62 -5.88
N GLY A 103 2.90 10.72 -4.60
CA GLY A 103 2.40 11.77 -3.71
C GLY A 103 3.51 12.68 -3.22
N ASN A 104 3.10 13.65 -2.40
CA ASN A 104 4.03 14.52 -1.71
C ASN A 104 4.79 13.76 -0.62
N LYS A 105 5.97 14.29 -0.25
CA LYS A 105 6.80 13.79 0.83
C LYS A 105 7.20 12.31 0.66
N SER A 106 6.80 11.45 1.60
CA SER A 106 7.11 10.03 1.65
C SER A 106 6.01 9.13 1.07
N HIS A 107 4.97 9.66 0.40
CA HIS A 107 3.87 8.84 -0.15
C HIS A 107 4.26 8.09 -1.44
N TYR A 108 3.93 6.80 -1.47
CA TYR A 108 4.08 5.91 -2.61
C TYR A 108 2.74 5.22 -2.93
N SER A 109 2.50 5.01 -4.22
CA SER A 109 1.52 4.06 -4.73
C SER A 109 2.19 2.69 -4.84
N TRP A 110 1.58 1.67 -4.26
CA TRP A 110 2.03 0.28 -4.35
C TRP A 110 0.94 -0.58 -5.00
N TRP A 111 1.29 -1.28 -6.08
CA TRP A 111 0.42 -2.26 -6.73
C TRP A 111 0.82 -3.64 -6.24
N ARG A 112 0.02 -4.15 -5.30
CA ARG A 112 0.23 -5.44 -4.66
C ARG A 112 0.04 -6.60 -5.63
N SER A 113 0.96 -7.55 -5.58
CA SER A 113 0.83 -8.84 -6.25
C SER A 113 0.15 -9.88 -5.34
N CYS A 114 -0.25 -11.02 -5.89
CA CYS A 114 -0.64 -12.20 -5.12
C CYS A 114 0.51 -12.80 -4.28
N GLY A 115 1.76 -12.38 -4.53
CA GLY A 115 2.94 -12.82 -3.78
C GLY A 115 3.03 -12.22 -2.38
N PHE A 116 2.42 -11.05 -2.15
CA PHE A 116 2.46 -10.39 -0.85
C PHE A 116 1.75 -11.20 0.23
N LYS A 117 2.47 -11.41 1.33
CA LYS A 117 1.98 -12.03 2.56
C LYS A 117 1.79 -10.95 3.62
N LEU A 118 0.72 -11.09 4.39
CA LEU A 118 0.47 -10.21 5.53
C LEU A 118 1.66 -10.28 6.50
N PRO A 119 2.11 -9.13 7.05
CA PRO A 119 3.12 -9.16 8.11
C PRO A 119 2.55 -9.95 9.29
N SER A 120 3.36 -10.81 9.91
CA SER A 120 2.95 -11.43 11.16
C SER A 120 2.74 -10.32 12.18
N ALA A 121 1.68 -10.43 13.00
CA ALA A 121 1.55 -9.56 14.16
C ALA A 121 2.89 -9.60 14.92
N ALA A 122 3.50 -8.44 15.14
CA ALA A 122 4.68 -8.38 15.99
C ALA A 122 4.28 -9.02 17.33
N GLU A 123 4.96 -10.09 17.71
CA GLU A 123 4.88 -10.54 19.10
C GLU A 123 5.29 -9.34 19.95
N GLU A 124 4.36 -8.84 20.76
CA GLU A 124 4.67 -7.88 21.80
C GLU A 124 5.78 -8.51 22.63
N SER A 125 7.00 -7.98 22.49
CA SER A 125 8.11 -8.37 23.35
C SER A 125 7.71 -7.99 24.77
N ALA A 126 7.47 -9.03 25.57
CA ALA A 126 7.12 -8.97 26.99
C ALA A 126 8.17 -8.24 27.84
#